data_AF-A0A5C5YS81-F1
#
_entry.id   AF-A0A5C5YS81-F1
#
_cell.length_a   1.000
_cell.length_b   1.000
_cell.length_c   1.000
_cell.angle_alpha   90.00
_cell.angle_beta   90.00
_cell.angle_gamma   90.00
#
_symmetry.space_group_name_H-M   'P 1'
#
loop_
_entity.id
_entity.type
_entity.pdbx_description
1 polymer ?
#
loop_
_entity_poly.entity_id
_entity_poly.type
_entity_poly.pdbx_seq_one_letter_code
_entity_poly.pdbx_strand_id
1 'polypeptide(L)'
;MPPGAIGAQRLLRGGPLSGYVQPVRVFASEGVTITAASHEGYAQGGPKGLLAGLQVGGVYAFSISNVPNMPEAEVYATVEVIDRLHPPCGKELRFPVPVELTDEELRLAANASFVTRVIYVEDPRMALPVAEETFSKNGGQQWFEARPGDDPLVTADILGRPIAILRIGSRKPALPTLPMQFYEHHETPTADSDVLQTSATAPAEPAESR
;
A
#
# COMPACT_ATOMS: atom_id res chain seq x y z
N MET A 1 5.14 18.46 8.54
CA MET A 1 6.04 17.28 8.70
C MET A 1 6.56 16.89 7.32
N PRO A 2 7.88 16.86 7.08
CA PRO A 2 8.42 16.50 5.78
C PRO A 2 8.24 14.99 5.50
N PRO A 3 8.03 14.58 4.23
CA PRO A 3 7.96 13.16 3.86
C PRO A 3 9.19 12.37 4.32
N GLY A 4 8.97 11.16 4.83
CA GLY A 4 10.04 10.24 5.25
C GLY A 4 10.54 10.45 6.68
N ALA A 5 10.17 11.56 7.33
CA ALA A 5 10.62 11.84 8.70
C ALA A 5 10.07 10.83 9.72
N ILE A 6 8.83 10.36 9.53
CA ILE A 6 8.21 9.41 10.47
C ILE A 6 8.78 8.02 10.26
N GLY A 7 8.89 7.60 9.00
CA GLY A 7 9.54 6.33 8.65
C GLY A 7 10.96 6.24 9.22
N ALA A 8 11.78 7.27 9.00
CA ALA A 8 13.14 7.33 9.54
C ALA A 8 13.16 7.28 11.08
N GLN A 9 12.28 8.03 11.75
CA GLN A 9 12.20 8.01 13.20
C GLN A 9 11.76 6.65 13.75
N ARG A 10 10.86 5.93 13.05
CA ARG A 10 10.44 4.57 13.42
C ARG A 10 11.60 3.59 13.30
N LEU A 11 12.40 3.68 12.23
CA LEU A 11 13.58 2.83 12.04
C LEU A 11 14.68 3.08 13.08
N LEU A 12 14.89 4.33 13.51
CA LEU A 12 15.87 4.68 14.56
C LEU A 12 15.57 4.04 15.91
N ARG A 13 14.31 3.68 16.18
CA ARG A 13 13.93 2.96 17.41
C ARG A 13 14.42 1.50 17.40
N GLY A 14 14.88 0.99 16.26
CA GLY A 14 15.33 -0.38 16.09
C GLY A 14 14.17 -1.38 16.02
N GLY A 15 14.50 -2.67 15.90
CA GLY A 15 13.53 -3.76 15.90
C GLY A 15 13.18 -4.32 14.50
N PRO A 16 12.09 -5.09 14.38
CA PRO A 16 11.82 -5.96 13.24
C PRO A 16 11.38 -5.23 11.96
N LEU A 17 11.39 -3.90 11.94
CA LEU A 17 10.96 -3.09 10.80
C LEU A 17 12.06 -2.83 9.78
N SER A 18 13.34 -2.89 10.20
CA SER A 18 14.46 -2.63 9.30
C SER A 18 14.51 -3.64 8.16
N GLY A 19 14.42 -3.16 6.92
CA GLY A 19 14.42 -4.00 5.72
C GLY A 19 13.11 -4.77 5.49
N TYR A 20 12.09 -4.60 6.32
CA TYR A 20 10.80 -5.26 6.10
C TYR A 20 10.11 -4.64 4.87
N VAL A 21 9.64 -5.50 3.96
CA VAL A 21 8.90 -5.11 2.76
C VAL A 21 7.43 -5.41 2.99
N GLN A 22 6.62 -4.35 3.07
CA GLN A 22 5.18 -4.41 3.25
C GLN A 22 4.49 -4.44 1.88
N PRO A 23 3.68 -5.47 1.55
CA PRO A 23 2.79 -5.41 0.40
C PRO A 23 1.77 -4.29 0.56
N VAL A 24 1.66 -3.43 -0.45
CA VAL A 24 0.74 -2.30 -0.54
C VAL A 24 0.03 -2.35 -1.89
N ARG A 25 -1.29 -2.18 -1.85
CA ARG A 25 -2.12 -2.07 -3.06
C ARG A 25 -2.61 -0.64 -3.19
N VAL A 26 -2.16 0.05 -4.24
CA VAL A 26 -2.65 1.39 -4.59
C VAL A 26 -3.66 1.24 -5.71
N PHE A 27 -4.88 1.73 -5.51
CA PHE A 27 -5.98 1.59 -6.46
C PHE A 27 -6.85 2.84 -6.48
N ALA A 28 -7.68 2.98 -7.51
CA ALA A 28 -8.55 4.12 -7.74
C ALA A 28 -9.80 3.64 -8.50
N SER A 29 -10.72 4.55 -8.80
CA SER A 29 -11.87 4.27 -9.65
C SER A 29 -11.45 3.74 -11.03
N GLU A 30 -12.37 3.06 -11.71
CA GLU A 30 -12.16 2.61 -13.09
C GLU A 30 -11.77 3.79 -14.01
N GLY A 31 -10.85 3.54 -14.94
CA GLY A 31 -10.34 4.53 -15.89
C GLY A 31 -9.14 5.35 -15.39
N VAL A 32 -8.94 5.46 -14.07
CA VAL A 32 -7.76 6.14 -13.51
C VAL A 32 -6.51 5.30 -13.74
N THR A 33 -5.45 5.96 -14.22
CA THR A 33 -4.17 5.31 -14.47
C THR A 33 -3.18 5.67 -13.37
N ILE A 34 -2.61 4.64 -12.73
CA ILE A 34 -1.62 4.78 -11.65
C ILE A 34 -0.29 4.24 -12.15
N THR A 35 0.75 5.07 -12.12
CA THR A 35 2.10 4.68 -12.51
C THR A 35 3.06 4.90 -11.37
N ALA A 36 3.74 3.85 -10.95
CA ALA A 36 4.84 3.89 -10.01
C ALA A 36 6.14 4.21 -10.74
N ALA A 37 6.91 5.17 -10.20
CA ALA A 37 8.27 5.44 -10.65
C ALA A 37 9.26 4.74 -9.71
N SER A 38 10.17 3.94 -10.25
CA SER A 38 11.29 3.37 -9.50
C SER A 38 12.60 3.61 -10.24
N HIS A 39 13.73 3.37 -9.56
CA HIS A 39 15.06 3.48 -10.17
C HIS A 39 15.30 2.42 -11.26
N GLU A 40 14.52 1.33 -11.25
CA GLU A 40 14.63 0.20 -12.18
C GLU A 40 13.61 0.30 -13.34
N GLY A 41 12.71 1.29 -13.32
CA GLY A 41 11.73 1.52 -14.38
C GLY A 41 10.41 2.11 -13.88
N TYR A 42 9.38 1.98 -14.71
CA TYR A 42 8.01 2.37 -14.36
C TYR A 42 7.12 1.14 -14.38
N ALA A 43 6.21 1.04 -13.41
CA ALA A 43 5.15 0.03 -13.43
C ALA A 43 3.79 0.71 -13.42
N GLN A 44 2.92 0.29 -14.32
CA GLN A 44 1.55 0.78 -14.40
C GLN A 44 0.60 -0.21 -13.73
N GLY A 45 -0.35 0.29 -12.96
CA GLY A 45 -1.38 -0.53 -12.32
C GLY A 45 -2.32 -1.19 -13.33
N GLY A 46 -2.77 -2.40 -13.00
CA GLY A 46 -3.82 -3.10 -13.76
C GLY A 46 -5.23 -2.68 -13.31
N PRO A 47 -6.28 -3.41 -13.74
CA PRO A 47 -7.68 -3.11 -13.38
C PRO A 47 -7.97 -3.10 -11.87
N LYS A 48 -7.19 -3.85 -11.07
CA LYS A 48 -7.31 -3.93 -9.60
C LYS A 48 -6.32 -2.99 -8.88
N GLY A 49 -5.76 -2.02 -9.60
CA GLY A 49 -4.69 -1.16 -9.13
C GLY A 49 -3.30 -1.80 -9.25
N LEU A 50 -2.34 -1.16 -8.59
CA LEU A 50 -0.94 -1.57 -8.54
C LEU A 50 -0.63 -2.27 -7.21
N LEU A 51 -0.10 -3.48 -7.26
CA LEU A 51 0.38 -4.22 -6.09
C LEU A 51 1.91 -4.19 -6.06
N ALA A 52 2.48 -3.63 -4.98
CA ALA A 52 3.93 -3.51 -4.83
C ALA A 52 4.37 -3.75 -3.38
N GLY A 53 5.58 -4.30 -3.23
CA GLY A 53 6.30 -4.40 -1.97
C GLY A 53 7.05 -3.11 -1.72
N LEU A 54 6.71 -2.44 -0.61
CA LEU A 54 7.26 -1.18 -0.17
C LEU A 54 8.04 -1.40 1.13
N GLN A 55 9.33 -1.07 1.16
CA GLN A 55 10.14 -1.15 2.36
C GLN A 55 9.68 -0.13 3.40
N VAL A 56 9.52 -0.58 4.65
CA VAL A 56 9.20 0.30 5.77
C VAL A 56 10.30 1.36 5.93
N GLY A 57 9.88 2.61 6.14
CA GLY A 57 10.74 3.79 6.16
C GLY A 57 10.87 4.51 4.81
N GLY A 58 10.44 3.88 3.71
CA GLY A 58 10.49 4.45 2.37
C GLY A 58 9.34 5.41 2.07
N VAL A 59 9.62 6.34 1.15
CA VAL A 59 8.62 7.22 0.51
C VAL A 59 8.55 6.87 -0.97
N TYR A 60 7.37 6.44 -1.42
CA TYR A 60 7.15 5.90 -2.75
C TYR A 60 6.24 6.80 -3.56
N ALA A 61 6.66 7.13 -4.77
CA ALA A 61 6.00 8.10 -5.63
C ALA A 61 5.18 7.45 -6.73
N PHE A 62 3.99 8.01 -6.96
CA PHE A 62 3.06 7.60 -8.00
C PHE A 62 2.62 8.82 -8.80
N SER A 63 2.58 8.69 -10.13
CA SER A 63 1.86 9.61 -11.01
C SER A 63 0.48 9.03 -11.31
N ILE A 64 -0.50 9.93 -11.33
CA ILE A 64 -1.90 9.60 -11.57
C ILE A 64 -2.38 10.45 -12.73
N SER A 65 -2.93 9.79 -13.74
CA SER A 65 -3.53 10.41 -14.92
C SER A 65 -4.93 9.87 -15.17
N ASN A 66 -5.65 10.49 -16.12
CA ASN A 66 -7.05 10.19 -16.41
C ASN A 66 -7.96 10.40 -15.19
N VAL A 67 -7.77 11.52 -14.47
CA VAL A 67 -8.59 11.87 -13.30
C VAL A 67 -10.05 12.07 -13.73
N PRO A 68 -11.04 11.55 -12.98
CA PRO A 68 -12.45 11.67 -13.35
C PRO A 68 -12.88 13.13 -13.53
N ASN A 69 -13.57 13.42 -14.63
CA ASN A 69 -13.98 14.78 -15.05
C ASN A 69 -12.82 15.77 -15.29
N MET A 70 -11.57 15.31 -15.24
CA MET A 70 -10.34 16.10 -15.47
C MET A 70 -9.27 15.26 -16.18
N PRO A 71 -9.53 14.73 -17.39
CA PRO A 71 -8.64 13.75 -18.03
C PRO A 71 -7.24 14.30 -18.36
N GLU A 72 -7.13 15.61 -18.59
CA GLU A 72 -5.87 16.31 -18.85
C GLU A 72 -5.04 16.56 -17.58
N ALA A 73 -5.60 16.34 -16.39
CA ALA A 73 -4.90 16.56 -15.14
C ALA A 73 -3.95 15.40 -14.83
N GLU A 74 -2.72 15.75 -14.48
CA GLU A 74 -1.76 14.83 -13.89
C GLU A 74 -1.52 15.22 -12.42
N VAL A 75 -1.73 14.26 -11.53
CA VAL A 75 -1.58 14.44 -10.08
C VAL A 75 -0.50 13.50 -9.57
N TYR A 76 0.25 13.95 -8.56
CA TYR A 76 1.27 13.11 -7.92
C TYR A 76 0.89 12.79 -6.49
N ALA A 77 1.09 11.53 -6.14
CA ALA A 77 0.92 11.02 -4.78
C ALA A 77 2.21 10.40 -4.26
N THR A 78 2.36 10.40 -2.94
CA THR A 78 3.38 9.63 -2.24
C THR A 78 2.79 8.78 -1.13
N VAL A 79 3.31 7.57 -0.97
CA VAL A 79 3.00 6.67 0.15
C VAL A 79 4.27 6.50 0.97
N GLU A 80 4.23 6.92 2.23
CA GLU A 80 5.28 6.68 3.22
C GLU A 80 4.84 5.51 4.10
N VAL A 81 5.57 4.39 4.06
CA VAL A 81 5.27 3.22 4.90
C VAL A 81 6.01 3.37 6.22
N ILE A 82 5.29 3.34 7.34
CA ILE A 82 5.83 3.66 8.66
C ILE A 82 5.75 2.50 9.66
N ASP A 83 4.98 1.46 9.33
CA ASP A 83 4.88 0.21 10.09
C ASP A 83 4.41 -0.92 9.15
N ARG A 84 4.16 -2.11 9.69
CA ARG A 84 3.75 -3.31 8.95
C ARG A 84 2.44 -3.93 9.44
N LEU A 85 1.81 -4.69 8.57
CA LEU A 85 0.75 -5.63 8.90
C LEU A 85 1.34 -6.94 9.46
N HIS A 86 0.48 -7.73 10.09
CA HIS A 86 0.80 -9.07 10.61
C HIS A 86 -0.18 -10.10 10.02
N PRO A 87 -0.18 -10.31 8.69
CA PRO A 87 -1.06 -11.29 8.06
C PRO A 87 -0.64 -12.72 8.43
N PRO A 88 -1.50 -13.73 8.23
CA PRO A 88 -1.09 -15.13 8.31
C PRO A 88 0.11 -15.41 7.41
N CYS A 89 1.04 -16.22 7.89
CA CYS A 89 2.27 -16.58 7.18
C CYS A 89 1.96 -17.09 5.76
N GLY A 90 2.61 -16.51 4.75
CA GLY A 90 2.40 -16.85 3.33
C GLY A 90 1.16 -16.23 2.70
N LYS A 91 0.38 -15.43 3.44
CA LYS A 91 -0.80 -14.70 2.94
C LYS A 91 -0.56 -13.19 2.84
N GLU A 92 0.68 -12.73 2.84
CA GLU A 92 1.06 -11.31 2.82
C GLU A 92 0.51 -10.58 1.58
N LEU A 93 0.60 -11.21 0.41
CA LEU A 93 0.08 -10.65 -0.85
C LEU A 93 -1.45 -10.69 -0.94
N ARG A 94 -2.10 -11.53 -0.14
CA ARG A 94 -3.57 -11.62 -0.01
C ARG A 94 -4.11 -10.51 0.90
N PHE A 95 -3.32 -10.06 1.87
CA PHE A 95 -3.69 -9.01 2.81
C PHE A 95 -2.69 -7.83 2.75
N PRO A 96 -2.57 -7.15 1.59
CA PRO A 96 -1.75 -5.96 1.48
C PRO A 96 -2.39 -4.77 2.22
N VAL A 97 -1.63 -3.71 2.47
CA VAL A 97 -2.19 -2.43 2.91
C VAL A 97 -3.00 -1.83 1.75
N PRO A 98 -4.31 -1.61 1.89
CA PRO A 98 -5.10 -0.94 0.87
C PRO A 98 -4.85 0.58 0.93
N VAL A 99 -4.61 1.18 -0.24
CA VAL A 99 -4.45 2.62 -0.44
C VAL A 99 -5.36 3.04 -1.59
N GLU A 100 -6.58 3.45 -1.27
CA GLU A 100 -7.52 3.97 -2.26
C GLU A 100 -7.23 5.44 -2.56
N LEU A 101 -7.10 5.80 -3.84
CA LEU A 101 -7.08 7.18 -4.29
C LEU A 101 -8.50 7.55 -4.73
N THR A 102 -9.23 8.26 -3.87
CA THR A 102 -10.64 8.57 -4.14
C THR A 102 -10.78 9.68 -5.17
N ASP A 103 -11.88 9.67 -5.92
CA ASP A 103 -12.18 10.70 -6.94
C ASP A 103 -12.18 12.11 -6.34
N GLU A 104 -12.68 12.24 -5.10
CA GLU A 104 -12.72 13.51 -4.39
C GLU A 104 -11.31 14.03 -4.07
N GLU A 105 -10.43 13.19 -3.55
CA GLU A 105 -9.05 13.57 -3.25
C GLU A 105 -8.26 13.91 -4.53
N LEU A 106 -8.46 13.13 -5.59
CA LEU A 106 -7.84 13.38 -6.89
C LEU A 106 -8.32 14.71 -7.48
N ARG A 107 -9.61 15.01 -7.40
CA ARG A 107 -10.18 16.29 -7.83
C ARG A 107 -9.65 17.45 -6.99
N LEU A 108 -9.57 17.31 -5.67
CA LEU A 108 -8.99 18.33 -4.79
C LEU A 108 -7.54 18.62 -5.19
N ALA A 109 -6.74 17.56 -5.39
CA ALA A 109 -5.35 17.67 -5.77
C ALA A 109 -5.15 18.28 -7.17
N ALA A 110 -5.98 17.92 -8.15
CA ALA A 110 -5.99 18.53 -9.47
C ALA A 110 -6.29 20.04 -9.42
N ASN A 111 -7.06 20.48 -8.41
CA ASN A 111 -7.34 21.89 -8.12
C ASN A 111 -6.34 22.52 -7.13
N ALA A 112 -5.08 22.07 -7.14
CA ALA A 112 -3.97 22.59 -6.33
C ALA A 112 -4.16 22.50 -4.80
N SER A 113 -5.05 21.64 -4.33
CA SER A 113 -5.12 21.31 -2.90
C SER A 113 -4.10 20.22 -2.55
N PHE A 114 -3.70 20.15 -1.29
CA PHE A 114 -2.80 19.12 -0.78
C PHE A 114 -3.52 18.26 0.26
N VAL A 115 -3.67 16.98 -0.03
CA VAL A 115 -4.36 16.01 0.85
C VAL A 115 -3.31 15.22 1.62
N THR A 116 -3.48 15.05 2.92
CA THR A 116 -2.70 14.12 3.75
C THR A 116 -3.65 13.17 4.47
N ARG A 117 -3.48 11.87 4.23
CA ARG A 117 -4.26 10.82 4.89
C ARG A 117 -3.34 9.88 5.64
N VAL A 118 -3.68 9.56 6.87
CA VAL A 118 -2.98 8.54 7.66
C VAL A 118 -3.80 7.27 7.64
N ILE A 119 -3.19 6.19 7.19
CA ILE A 119 -3.79 4.87 7.11
C ILE A 119 -3.35 4.12 8.37
N TYR A 120 -4.32 3.55 9.09
CA TYR A 120 -4.09 2.84 10.34
C TYR A 120 -4.86 1.52 10.38
N VAL A 121 -4.39 0.62 11.23
CA VAL A 121 -5.11 -0.60 11.61
C VAL A 121 -5.86 -0.30 12.90
N GLU A 122 -7.17 -0.49 12.91
CA GLU A 122 -8.01 -0.27 14.09
C GLU A 122 -7.62 -1.19 15.26
N ASP A 123 -7.84 -0.75 16.50
CA ASP A 123 -7.78 -1.66 17.65
C ASP A 123 -9.00 -2.58 17.65
N PRO A 124 -8.84 -3.91 17.53
CA PRO A 124 -9.95 -4.85 17.46
C PRO A 124 -10.85 -4.85 18.71
N ARG A 125 -10.38 -4.29 19.83
CA ARG A 125 -11.18 -4.13 21.06
C ARG A 125 -12.13 -2.94 21.01
N MET A 126 -11.85 -1.98 20.13
CA MET A 126 -12.61 -0.72 19.97
C MET A 126 -13.42 -0.71 18.67
N ALA A 127 -12.97 -1.44 17.66
CA ALA A 127 -13.60 -1.52 16.35
C ALA A 127 -15.00 -2.15 16.41
N LEU A 128 -15.92 -1.62 15.61
CA LEU A 128 -17.21 -2.26 15.41
C LEU A 128 -17.01 -3.52 14.54
N PRO A 129 -17.58 -4.68 14.91
CA PRO A 129 -17.41 -5.93 14.17
C PRO A 129 -18.33 -5.96 12.95
N VAL A 130 -18.07 -5.07 11.99
CA VAL A 130 -18.86 -4.92 10.78
C VAL A 130 -17.93 -5.05 9.57
N ALA A 131 -18.36 -5.80 8.56
CA ALA A 131 -17.59 -5.92 7.33
C ALA A 131 -17.51 -4.55 6.63
N GLU A 132 -16.32 -4.17 6.14
CA GLU A 132 -16.12 -2.90 5.41
C GLU A 132 -17.10 -2.74 4.24
N GLU A 133 -17.42 -3.84 3.58
CA GLU A 133 -18.42 -3.95 2.50
C GLU A 133 -19.81 -3.43 2.90
N THR A 134 -20.14 -3.41 4.19
CA THR A 134 -21.45 -2.97 4.71
C THR A 134 -21.55 -1.45 4.86
N PHE A 135 -20.45 -0.74 5.08
CA PHE A 135 -20.45 0.71 5.31
C PHE A 135 -20.11 1.52 4.06
N SER A 136 -19.38 0.93 3.13
CA SER A 136 -19.03 1.65 1.91
C SER A 136 -20.13 1.49 0.89
N LYS A 137 -20.95 2.55 0.71
CA LYS A 137 -22.02 2.58 -0.30
C LYS A 137 -21.53 2.24 -1.71
N ASN A 138 -20.21 2.34 -1.95
CA ASN A 138 -19.53 2.02 -3.20
C ASN A 138 -18.39 0.97 -3.04
N GLY A 139 -18.27 0.29 -1.88
CA GLY A 139 -17.24 -0.74 -1.65
C GLY A 139 -15.79 -0.25 -1.41
N GLY A 140 -15.56 1.05 -1.26
CA GLY A 140 -14.26 1.65 -0.91
C GLY A 140 -13.89 1.65 0.58
N GLN A 141 -12.66 2.05 0.89
CA GLN A 141 -12.05 2.14 2.22
C GLN A 141 -12.77 3.19 3.09
N GLN A 142 -13.05 2.87 4.36
CA GLN A 142 -13.63 3.82 5.31
C GLN A 142 -12.62 4.92 5.66
N TRP A 143 -13.09 6.16 5.74
CA TRP A 143 -12.29 7.30 6.14
C TRP A 143 -13.14 8.38 6.81
N PHE A 144 -12.49 9.28 7.52
CA PHE A 144 -13.10 10.47 8.10
C PHE A 144 -12.09 11.61 8.11
N GLU A 145 -12.57 12.85 8.19
CA GLU A 145 -11.70 14.02 8.30
C GLU A 145 -11.26 14.25 9.75
N ALA A 146 -9.96 14.46 9.95
CA ALA A 146 -9.46 15.01 11.20
C ALA A 146 -10.04 16.41 11.42
N ARG A 147 -10.29 16.80 12.68
CA ARG A 147 -10.84 18.13 12.96
C ARG A 147 -9.83 19.21 12.58
N PRO A 148 -10.28 20.43 12.24
CA PRO A 148 -9.38 21.54 11.99
C PRO A 148 -8.42 21.75 13.18
N GLY A 149 -7.12 21.67 12.92
CA GLY A 149 -6.06 21.83 13.92
C GLY A 149 -5.57 20.53 14.56
N ASP A 150 -6.27 19.41 14.40
CA ASP A 150 -5.80 18.10 14.89
C ASP A 150 -4.71 17.53 13.95
N ASP A 151 -3.74 16.83 14.54
CA ASP A 151 -2.76 16.05 13.76
C ASP A 151 -3.37 14.68 13.40
N PRO A 152 -3.51 14.36 12.10
CA PRO A 152 -4.09 13.07 11.68
C PRO A 152 -3.24 11.88 12.13
N LEU A 153 -1.92 12.04 12.32
CA LEU A 153 -1.06 10.96 12.82
C LEU A 153 -1.34 10.66 14.28
N VAL A 154 -1.52 11.70 15.10
CA VAL A 154 -1.89 11.54 16.52
C VAL A 154 -3.29 10.94 16.63
N THR A 155 -4.23 11.42 15.82
CA THR A 155 -5.60 10.88 15.77
C THR A 155 -5.60 9.40 15.44
N ALA A 156 -4.84 9.00 14.42
CA ALA A 156 -4.69 7.59 14.01
C ALA A 156 -4.02 6.72 15.08
N ASP A 157 -3.05 7.25 15.83
CA ASP A 157 -2.37 6.55 16.94
C ASP A 157 -3.29 6.34 18.16
N ILE A 158 -4.27 7.22 18.36
CA ILE A 158 -5.32 7.06 19.39
C ILE A 158 -6.33 5.98 18.98
N LEU A 159 -6.71 5.93 17.71
CA LEU A 159 -7.73 5.01 17.19
C LEU A 159 -7.19 3.61 16.87
N GLY A 160 -5.87 3.48 16.70
CA GLY A 160 -5.24 2.23 16.35
C GLY A 160 -3.74 2.38 16.10
N ARG A 161 -3.22 1.67 15.10
CA ARG A 161 -1.81 1.68 14.74
C ARG A 161 -1.58 2.25 13.35
N PRO A 162 -0.98 3.45 13.23
CA PRO A 162 -0.61 4.03 11.94
C PRO A 162 0.38 3.13 11.18
N ILE A 163 0.09 2.84 9.92
CA ILE A 163 0.91 1.96 9.07
C ILE A 163 1.46 2.67 7.83
N ALA A 164 0.75 3.66 7.31
CA ALA A 164 1.19 4.42 6.15
C ALA A 164 0.65 5.85 6.15
N ILE A 165 1.34 6.74 5.44
CA ILE A 165 0.92 8.12 5.21
C ILE A 165 0.83 8.34 3.71
N LEU A 166 -0.37 8.67 3.23
CA LEU A 166 -0.65 9.06 1.85
C LEU A 166 -0.65 10.58 1.74
N ARG A 167 0.01 11.11 0.72
CA ARG A 167 0.01 12.54 0.40
C ARG A 167 -0.27 12.73 -1.08
N ILE A 168 -1.23 13.57 -1.44
CA ILE A 168 -1.68 13.80 -2.83
C ILE A 168 -1.66 15.30 -3.12
N GLY A 169 -1.31 15.68 -4.36
CA GLY A 169 -1.20 17.08 -4.79
C GLY A 169 0.21 17.64 -4.65
N SER A 170 1.21 16.75 -4.56
CA SER A 170 2.62 17.15 -4.60
C SER A 170 3.00 17.61 -6.01
N ARG A 171 4.04 18.44 -6.12
CA ARG A 171 4.76 18.58 -7.40
C ARG A 171 5.39 17.24 -7.75
N LYS A 172 5.73 17.03 -9.03
CA LYS A 172 6.42 15.81 -9.49
C LYS A 172 7.53 15.41 -8.51
N PRO A 173 7.37 14.30 -7.78
CA PRO A 173 8.30 13.92 -6.73
C PRO A 173 9.62 13.47 -7.36
N ALA A 174 10.70 13.59 -6.59
CA ALA A 174 11.94 12.90 -6.93
C ALA A 174 11.70 11.38 -6.96
N LEU A 175 12.52 10.66 -7.73
CA LEU A 175 12.48 9.20 -7.72
C LEU A 175 12.67 8.67 -6.30
N PRO A 176 11.94 7.61 -5.90
CA PRO A 176 12.11 7.02 -4.58
C PRO A 176 13.55 6.53 -4.40
N THR A 177 14.08 6.72 -3.20
CA THR A 177 15.45 6.32 -2.82
C THR A 177 15.57 4.84 -2.51
N LEU A 178 14.44 4.17 -2.24
CA LEU A 178 14.39 2.74 -1.98
C LEU A 178 13.70 2.02 -3.16
N PRO A 179 14.11 0.78 -3.46
CA PRO A 179 13.50 0.00 -4.53
C PRO A 179 12.03 -0.31 -4.21
N MET A 180 11.22 -0.44 -5.27
CA MET A 180 9.88 -1.02 -5.22
C MET A 180 9.91 -2.41 -5.85
N GLN A 181 9.30 -3.38 -5.18
CA GLN A 181 9.15 -4.73 -5.70
C GLN A 181 7.76 -4.85 -6.32
N PHE A 182 7.66 -4.98 -7.65
CA PHE A 182 6.34 -5.13 -8.29
C PHE A 182 5.91 -6.60 -8.29
N TYR A 183 4.65 -6.86 -7.97
CA TYR A 183 4.07 -8.20 -8.02
C TYR A 183 3.12 -8.28 -9.21
N GLU A 184 3.38 -9.21 -10.12
CA GLU A 184 2.42 -9.54 -11.18
C GLU A 184 1.16 -10.13 -10.54
N HIS A 185 0.00 -9.86 -11.16
CA HIS A 185 -1.23 -10.51 -10.76
C HIS A 185 -1.16 -12.00 -11.11
N HIS A 186 -0.58 -12.81 -10.24
CA HIS A 186 -1.00 -14.20 -10.13
C HIS A 186 -2.44 -14.17 -9.62
N GLU A 187 -3.35 -14.82 -10.34
CA GLU A 187 -4.73 -14.99 -9.91
C GLU A 187 -4.73 -15.37 -8.43
N THR A 188 -5.48 -14.62 -7.63
CA THR A 188 -5.61 -14.87 -6.20
C THR A 188 -6.11 -16.31 -6.06
N PRO A 189 -5.37 -17.24 -5.44
CA PRO A 189 -5.88 -18.58 -5.25
C PRO A 189 -7.14 -18.45 -4.38
N THR A 190 -8.30 -18.66 -4.99
CA THR A 190 -9.60 -18.58 -4.32
C THR A 190 -9.87 -19.80 -3.44
N ALA A 191 -8.92 -20.72 -3.32
CA ALA A 191 -9.05 -21.92 -2.51
C ALA A 191 -7.80 -22.15 -1.65
N ASP A 192 -8.01 -22.51 -0.38
CA ASP A 192 -7.03 -23.23 0.44
C ASP A 192 -6.82 -24.63 -0.18
N SER A 193 -6.11 -24.71 -1.31
CA SER A 193 -5.64 -25.97 -1.88
C SER A 193 -4.70 -25.68 -3.03
N ASP A 194 -3.43 -25.41 -2.70
CA ASP A 194 -2.27 -25.95 -3.43
C ASP A 194 -0.99 -25.54 -2.71
N VAL A 195 -0.71 -26.25 -1.63
CA VAL A 195 0.67 -26.47 -1.18
C VAL A 195 0.97 -27.94 -1.44
N LEU A 196 1.17 -28.29 -2.72
CA LEU A 196 1.89 -29.50 -3.07
C LEU A 196 3.37 -29.14 -3.07
N GLN A 197 4.03 -29.48 -1.97
CA GLN A 197 5.48 -29.51 -1.83
C GLN A 197 6.07 -30.30 -3.01
N THR A 198 6.76 -29.63 -3.93
CA THR A 198 7.73 -30.32 -4.79
C THR A 198 9.01 -30.46 -3.99
N SER A 199 9.05 -31.49 -3.15
CA SER A 199 10.28 -31.95 -2.50
C SER A 199 11.28 -32.37 -3.58
N ALA A 200 12.50 -31.84 -3.45
CA ALA A 200 13.61 -32.08 -4.34
C ALA A 200 13.96 -33.57 -4.49
N THR A 201 14.33 -33.93 -5.72
CA THR A 201 14.93 -35.18 -6.17
C THR A 201 16.03 -35.67 -5.23
N ALA A 202 15.89 -36.91 -4.71
CA ALA A 202 16.98 -37.66 -4.08
C ALA A 202 17.81 -38.40 -5.16
N PRO A 203 19.13 -38.53 -5.00
CA PRO A 203 19.99 -39.23 -5.96
C PRO A 203 19.85 -40.76 -5.84
N ALA A 204 19.98 -41.45 -6.96
CA ALA A 204 19.94 -42.91 -7.06
C ALA A 204 21.21 -43.57 -6.50
N GLU A 205 21.04 -44.58 -5.65
CA GLU A 205 22.09 -45.55 -5.28
C GLU A 205 22.18 -46.71 -6.31
N PRO A 206 23.34 -47.37 -6.45
CA PRO A 206 23.60 -48.35 -7.50
C PRO A 206 23.14 -49.78 -7.11
N ALA A 207 22.74 -50.54 -8.13
CA ALA A 207 22.36 -51.95 -8.00
C ALA A 207 23.57 -52.85 -7.73
N GLU A 208 23.53 -53.60 -6.63
CA GLU A 208 24.42 -54.75 -6.40
C GLU A 208 23.98 -55.95 -7.26
N SER A 209 24.97 -56.53 -7.93
CA SER A 209 24.87 -57.74 -8.75
C SER A 209 24.65 -58.99 -7.90
N ARG A 210 23.83 -59.92 -8.40
CA ARG A 210 23.87 -61.33 -8.00
C ARG A 210 23.91 -62.21 -9.24
#